data_AF-A0A9E2W9X9-F1
#
_entry.id   AF-A0A9E2W9X9-F1
#
_cell.length_a   1.000
_cell.length_b   1.000
_cell.length_c   1.000
_cell.angle_alpha   90.00
_cell.angle_beta   90.00
_cell.angle_gamma   90.00
#
_symmetry.space_group_name_H-M   'P 1'
#
loop_
_entity.id
_entity.type
_entity.pdbx_description
1 polymer ?
#
loop_
_entity_poly.entity_id
_entity_poly.type
_entity_poly.pdbx_seq_one_letter_code
_entity_poly.pdbx_strand_id
1 'polypeptide(L)'
;MDETQFGQLIEPAPVKFTYSTPGWYVLGALLLLLLIVVLWLLIRHYIRNSYRREAIKSLQQIETMYAASNNYTDLVYETNMLAKRVAMSRYGRHPVAGLRGEEWINYMNSKWRKKSFNANDASLLANNLYTFSPLPSEQASLFVSKTKDWIRKHRK
;
A
#
# COMPACT_ATOMS: atom_id res chain seq x y z
N MET A 1 -44.72 -61.49 62.30
CA MET A 1 -43.74 -61.12 61.27
C MET A 1 -44.42 -60.05 60.45
N ASP A 2 -44.26 -58.78 60.83
CA ASP A 2 -44.83 -57.65 60.10
C ASP A 2 -43.76 -57.14 59.15
N GLU A 3 -43.99 -57.33 57.85
CA GLU A 3 -43.14 -56.80 56.79
C GLU A 3 -43.31 -55.28 56.72
N THR A 4 -42.23 -54.55 57.02
CA THR A 4 -42.16 -53.09 56.85
C THR A 4 -42.35 -52.72 55.38
N GLN A 5 -43.54 -52.23 55.06
CA GLN A 5 -43.90 -51.72 53.73
C GLN A 5 -43.27 -50.34 53.51
N PHE A 6 -42.16 -50.27 52.79
CA PHE A 6 -41.54 -49.00 52.39
C PHE A 6 -42.41 -48.31 51.32
N GLY A 7 -42.75 -47.03 51.54
CA GLY A 7 -43.58 -46.23 50.63
C GLY A 7 -42.96 -46.04 49.25
N GLN A 8 -43.81 -45.91 48.23
CA GLN A 8 -43.40 -45.77 46.82
C GLN A 8 -42.45 -44.58 46.62
N LEU A 9 -41.31 -44.85 45.97
CA LEU A 9 -40.33 -43.84 45.57
C LEU A 9 -40.93 -42.93 44.49
N ILE A 10 -41.08 -41.64 44.80
CA ILE A 10 -41.46 -40.61 43.84
C ILE A 10 -40.17 -40.11 43.18
N GLU A 11 -39.92 -40.51 41.94
CA GLU A 11 -38.81 -39.95 41.17
C GLU A 11 -39.14 -38.51 40.73
N PRO A 12 -38.21 -37.56 40.87
CA PRO A 12 -38.41 -36.21 40.36
C PRO A 12 -38.52 -36.25 38.83
N ALA A 13 -39.40 -35.41 38.27
CA ALA A 13 -39.56 -35.30 36.82
C ALA A 13 -38.21 -35.01 36.15
N PRO A 14 -37.89 -35.70 35.03
CA PRO A 14 -36.58 -35.60 34.39
C PRO A 14 -36.29 -34.15 33.98
N VAL A 15 -35.19 -33.60 34.48
CA VAL A 15 -34.74 -32.25 34.16
C VAL A 15 -34.33 -32.24 32.69
N LYS A 16 -35.05 -31.47 31.86
CA LYS A 16 -34.71 -31.30 30.45
C LYS A 16 -33.39 -30.53 30.35
N PHE A 17 -32.31 -31.23 30.01
CA PHE A 17 -31.03 -30.61 29.64
C PHE A 17 -31.21 -29.86 28.32
N THR A 18 -31.25 -28.54 28.37
CA THR A 18 -31.26 -27.69 27.18
C THR A 18 -29.85 -27.21 26.88
N TYR A 19 -29.35 -27.48 25.68
CA TYR A 19 -28.03 -27.04 25.19
C TYR A 19 -27.93 -25.54 24.89
N SER A 20 -28.85 -24.72 25.40
CA SER A 20 -28.84 -23.27 25.25
C SER A 20 -27.86 -22.63 26.23
N THR A 21 -26.57 -22.99 26.15
CA THR A 21 -25.52 -22.26 26.84
C THR A 21 -25.32 -20.91 26.12
N PRO A 22 -25.52 -19.77 26.81
CA PRO A 22 -25.38 -18.43 26.20
C PRO A 22 -23.99 -18.15 25.61
N GLY A 23 -22.98 -18.97 25.98
CA GLY A 23 -21.60 -18.86 25.53
C GLY A 23 -21.42 -18.94 24.01
N TRP A 24 -22.31 -19.62 23.27
CA TRP A 24 -22.22 -19.66 21.80
C TRP A 24 -22.53 -18.34 21.12
N TYR A 25 -23.45 -17.55 21.69
CA TYR A 25 -23.73 -16.20 21.19
C TYR A 25 -22.54 -15.28 21.44
N VAL A 26 -21.92 -15.38 22.62
CA VAL A 26 -20.71 -14.63 22.95
C VAL A 26 -19.55 -15.04 22.01
N LEU A 27 -19.36 -16.34 21.79
CA LEU A 27 -18.32 -16.86 20.91
C LEU A 27 -18.56 -16.45 19.45
N GLY A 28 -19.81 -16.53 18.98
CA GLY A 28 -20.22 -16.09 17.65
C GLY A 28 -20.00 -14.60 17.44
N ALA A 29 -20.38 -13.78 18.43
CA ALA A 29 -20.14 -12.34 18.40
C ALA A 29 -18.63 -12.01 18.35
N LEU A 30 -17.82 -12.74 19.12
CA LEU A 30 -16.37 -12.54 19.17
C LEU A 30 -15.71 -12.93 17.85
N LEU A 31 -16.10 -14.07 17.25
CA LEU A 31 -15.66 -14.48 15.92
C LEU A 31 -16.05 -13.47 14.85
N LEU A 32 -17.29 -12.98 14.88
CA LEU A 32 -17.78 -11.99 13.93
C LEU A 32 -17.00 -10.67 14.05
N LEU A 33 -16.74 -10.20 15.27
CA LEU A 33 -15.93 -9.01 15.52
C LEU A 33 -14.50 -9.19 15.01
N LEU A 34 -13.88 -10.34 15.28
CA LEU A 34 -12.55 -10.67 14.76
C LEU A 34 -12.53 -10.65 13.23
N LEU A 35 -13.55 -11.24 12.59
CA LEU A 35 -13.67 -11.27 11.13
C LEU A 35 -13.80 -9.85 10.56
N ILE A 36 -14.61 -8.98 11.16
CA ILE A 36 -14.73 -7.57 10.78
C ILE A 36 -13.38 -6.85 10.89
N VAL A 37 -12.67 -7.03 12.01
CA VAL A 37 -11.35 -6.40 12.22
C VAL A 37 -10.34 -6.87 11.17
N VAL A 38 -10.29 -8.18 10.89
CA VAL A 38 -9.40 -8.75 9.87
C VAL A 38 -9.74 -8.20 8.49
N LEU A 39 -11.01 -8.20 8.10
CA LEU A 39 -11.46 -7.64 6.81
C LEU A 39 -11.10 -6.15 6.71
N TRP A 40 -11.34 -5.37 7.76
CA TRP A 40 -11.01 -3.95 7.77
C TRP A 40 -9.50 -3.70 7.61
N LEU A 41 -8.66 -4.49 8.28
CA LEU A 41 -7.21 -4.41 8.14
C LEU A 41 -6.75 -4.79 6.73
N LEU A 42 -7.34 -5.83 6.12
CA LEU A 42 -7.05 -6.26 4.76
C LEU A 42 -7.47 -5.20 3.73
N ILE A 43 -8.68 -4.66 3.86
CA ILE A 43 -9.18 -3.59 2.99
C ILE A 43 -8.29 -2.35 3.13
N ARG A 44 -7.95 -1.95 4.36
CA ARG A 44 -7.03 -0.84 4.61
C ARG A 44 -5.66 -1.10 4.00
N HIS A 45 -5.16 -2.33 4.05
CA HIS A 45 -3.90 -2.69 3.39
C HIS A 45 -4.01 -2.63 1.87
N TYR A 46 -5.13 -3.12 1.31
CA TYR A 46 -5.39 -3.15 -0.12
C TYR A 46 -5.54 -1.74 -0.71
N ILE A 47 -6.30 -0.86 -0.06
CA ILE A 47 -6.44 0.56 -0.43
C ILE A 47 -5.09 1.27 -0.28
N ARG A 48 -4.31 0.96 0.76
CA ARG A 48 -2.93 1.47 0.88
C ARG A 48 -1.98 0.95 -0.21
N ASN A 49 -2.35 -0.04 -1.02
CA ASN A 49 -1.55 -0.48 -2.17
C ASN A 49 -2.19 -0.10 -3.51
N SER A 50 -3.43 0.41 -3.54
CA SER A 50 -4.08 0.82 -4.79
C SER A 50 -3.33 1.97 -5.46
N TYR A 51 -2.89 2.97 -4.67
CA TYR A 51 -2.12 4.11 -5.19
C TYR A 51 -0.83 3.68 -5.89
N ARG A 52 -0.17 2.60 -5.41
CA ARG A 52 1.05 2.06 -6.05
C ARG A 52 0.73 1.41 -7.39
N ARG A 53 -0.36 0.64 -7.45
CA ARG A 53 -0.81 -0.01 -8.68
C ARG A 53 -1.20 1.04 -9.73
N GLU A 54 -1.94 2.06 -9.32
CA GLU A 54 -2.33 3.17 -10.17
C GLU A 54 -1.12 3.94 -10.67
N ALA A 55 -0.18 4.30 -9.79
CA ALA A 55 1.05 4.96 -10.18
C ALA A 55 1.90 4.11 -11.17
N ILE A 56 2.00 2.80 -10.97
CA ILE A 56 2.71 1.92 -11.91
C ILE A 56 2.00 1.89 -13.26
N LYS A 57 0.66 1.84 -13.27
CA LYS A 57 -0.14 1.89 -14.51
C LYS A 57 0.07 3.22 -15.24
N SER A 58 0.03 4.34 -14.53
CA SER A 58 0.33 5.66 -15.12
C SER A 58 1.75 5.73 -15.68
N LEU A 59 2.74 5.16 -14.99
CA LEU A 59 4.11 5.13 -15.49
C LEU A 59 4.22 4.33 -16.79
N GLN A 60 3.53 3.19 -16.90
CA GLN A 60 3.47 2.41 -18.14
C GLN A 60 2.82 3.20 -19.28
N GLN A 61 1.77 3.95 -19.00
CA GLN A 61 1.14 4.82 -19.99
C GLN A 61 2.11 5.90 -20.49
N ILE A 62 2.81 6.56 -19.57
CA ILE A 62 3.84 7.55 -19.89
C ILE A 62 4.94 6.91 -20.76
N GLU A 63 5.47 5.74 -20.38
CA GLU A 63 6.45 4.99 -21.19
C GLU A 63 5.94 4.74 -22.61
N THR A 64 4.70 4.25 -22.76
CA THR A 64 4.12 3.96 -24.08
C THR A 64 3.89 5.19 -24.95
N MET A 65 3.42 6.30 -24.36
CA MET A 65 3.16 7.55 -25.08
C MET A 65 4.45 8.13 -25.65
N TYR A 66 5.52 8.16 -24.86
CA TYR A 66 6.76 8.79 -25.28
C TYR A 66 7.70 7.87 -26.06
N ALA A 67 7.54 6.55 -25.96
CA ALA A 67 8.28 5.58 -26.77
C ALA A 67 8.08 5.79 -28.28
N ALA A 68 6.87 6.16 -28.72
CA ALA A 68 6.59 6.40 -30.13
C ALA A 68 7.17 7.73 -30.66
N SER A 69 7.28 8.74 -29.79
CA SER A 69 7.67 10.10 -30.16
C SER A 69 9.18 10.38 -30.06
N ASN A 70 9.97 9.44 -29.50
CA ASN A 70 11.38 9.65 -29.15
C ASN A 70 11.65 10.90 -28.28
N ASN A 71 10.63 11.39 -27.58
CA ASN A 71 10.75 12.57 -26.72
C ASN A 71 11.11 12.16 -25.28
N TYR A 72 12.39 11.86 -25.08
CA TYR A 72 12.92 11.35 -23.83
C TYR A 72 12.96 12.40 -22.70
N THR A 73 13.01 13.68 -23.05
CA THR A 73 12.96 14.78 -22.08
C THR A 73 11.59 14.86 -21.43
N ASP A 74 10.52 14.78 -22.22
CA ASP A 74 9.15 14.76 -21.71
C ASP A 74 8.84 13.47 -20.94
N LEU A 75 9.37 12.33 -21.39
CA LEU A 75 9.30 11.07 -20.64
C LEU A 75 9.86 11.23 -19.21
N VAL A 76 11.05 11.81 -19.08
CA VAL A 76 11.68 12.08 -17.78
C VAL A 76 10.85 13.07 -16.96
N TYR A 77 10.37 14.15 -17.57
CA TYR A 77 9.54 15.16 -16.91
C TYR A 77 8.29 14.55 -16.30
N GLU A 78 7.50 13.83 -17.11
CA GLU A 78 6.26 13.21 -16.68
C GLU A 78 6.48 12.12 -15.62
N THR A 79 7.57 11.35 -15.77
CA THR A 79 8.00 10.37 -14.77
C THR A 79 8.31 11.03 -13.43
N ASN A 80 9.02 12.16 -13.45
CA ASN A 80 9.35 12.93 -12.26
C ASN A 80 8.10 13.56 -11.61
N MET A 81 7.19 14.11 -12.41
CA MET A 81 5.91 14.66 -11.93
C MET A 81 5.04 13.59 -11.28
N LEU A 82 5.00 12.39 -11.86
CA LEU A 82 4.32 11.25 -11.26
C LEU A 82 4.97 10.87 -9.92
N ALA A 83 6.30 10.78 -9.84
CA ALA A 83 7.00 10.49 -8.59
C ALA A 83 6.71 11.53 -7.50
N LYS A 84 6.65 12.82 -7.85
CA LYS A 84 6.24 13.89 -6.93
C LYS A 84 4.80 13.73 -6.45
N ARG A 85 3.84 13.44 -7.35
CA ARG A 85 2.44 13.18 -6.98
C ARG A 85 2.33 12.01 -6.00
N VAL A 86 3.06 10.92 -6.25
CA VAL A 86 3.12 9.76 -5.34
C VAL A 86 3.69 10.16 -3.98
N ALA A 87 4.78 10.92 -3.94
CA ALA A 87 5.36 11.40 -2.69
C ALA A 87 4.43 12.34 -1.92
N MET A 88 3.76 13.26 -2.59
CA MET A 88 2.79 14.18 -1.95
C MET A 88 1.59 13.42 -1.38
N SER A 89 1.07 12.43 -2.12
CA SER A 89 -0.01 11.56 -1.65
C SER A 89 0.41 10.74 -0.42
N ARG A 90 1.67 10.28 -0.37
CA ARG A 90 2.17 9.43 0.73
C ARG A 90 2.64 10.20 1.96
N TYR A 91 3.37 11.29 1.79
CA TYR A 91 4.10 12.00 2.84
C TYR A 91 3.58 13.42 3.10
N GLY A 92 2.55 13.85 2.37
CA GLY A 92 2.01 15.20 2.44
C GLY A 92 2.68 16.16 1.45
N ARG A 93 1.95 17.25 1.12
CA ARG A 93 2.38 18.24 0.13
C ARG A 93 3.54 19.10 0.61
N HIS A 94 3.48 19.55 1.86
CA HIS A 94 4.43 20.52 2.41
C HIS A 94 5.91 20.10 2.30
N PRO A 95 6.31 18.86 2.66
CA PRO A 95 7.72 18.46 2.57
C PRO A 95 8.21 18.21 1.14
N VAL A 96 7.32 18.08 0.15
CA VAL A 96 7.69 17.64 -1.21
C VAL A 96 7.58 18.77 -2.25
N ALA A 97 6.66 19.71 -2.07
CA ALA A 97 6.33 20.71 -3.09
C ALA A 97 7.51 21.60 -3.48
N GLY A 98 8.33 22.01 -2.50
CA GLY A 98 9.48 22.88 -2.72
C GLY A 98 10.72 22.18 -3.28
N LEU A 99 10.85 20.86 -3.10
CA LEU A 99 12.09 20.13 -3.40
C LEU A 99 12.38 20.12 -4.90
N ARG A 100 13.60 20.46 -5.32
CA ARG A 100 14.02 20.42 -6.72
C ARG A 100 15.41 19.79 -6.86
N GLY A 101 15.72 19.32 -8.07
CA GLY A 101 17.04 18.78 -8.43
C GLY A 101 17.58 17.82 -7.37
N GLU A 102 18.70 18.21 -6.75
CA GLU A 102 19.39 17.42 -5.73
C GLU A 102 18.59 17.20 -4.46
N GLU A 103 17.89 18.23 -3.94
CA GLU A 103 17.07 18.11 -2.73
C GLU A 103 15.99 17.04 -2.91
N TRP A 104 15.40 16.99 -4.10
CA TRP A 104 14.38 16.01 -4.45
C TRP A 104 14.97 14.59 -4.54
N ILE A 105 16.10 14.42 -5.21
CA ILE A 105 16.79 13.13 -5.31
C ILE A 105 17.22 12.61 -3.93
N ASN A 106 17.77 13.48 -3.09
CA ASN A 106 18.15 13.17 -1.72
C ASN A 106 16.93 12.75 -0.89
N TYR A 107 15.81 13.44 -1.06
CA TYR A 107 14.55 13.05 -0.43
C TYR A 107 14.07 11.67 -0.88
N MET A 108 14.07 11.38 -2.20
CA MET A 108 13.70 10.06 -2.71
C MET A 108 14.59 8.95 -2.11
N ASN A 109 15.91 9.18 -2.05
CA ASN A 109 16.86 8.26 -1.45
C ASN A 109 16.63 8.08 0.07
N SER A 110 16.24 9.13 0.80
CA SER A 110 15.90 9.03 2.23
C SER A 110 14.74 8.05 2.49
N LYS A 111 13.82 7.93 1.52
CA LYS A 111 12.63 7.07 1.60
C LYS A 111 12.84 5.69 0.99
N TRP A 112 14.03 5.37 0.48
CA TRP A 112 14.30 4.09 -0.17
C TRP A 112 15.64 3.48 0.24
N ARG A 113 15.61 2.28 0.82
CA ARG A 113 16.79 1.62 1.41
C ARG A 113 17.98 1.48 0.43
N LYS A 114 17.71 1.21 -0.85
CA LYS A 114 18.75 0.97 -1.86
C LYS A 114 19.49 2.26 -2.26
N LYS A 115 18.86 3.43 -2.07
CA LYS A 115 19.40 4.75 -2.47
C LYS A 115 19.99 4.77 -3.89
N SER A 116 19.23 4.28 -4.88
CA SER A 116 19.80 4.04 -6.22
C SER A 116 19.91 5.30 -7.09
N PHE A 117 19.42 6.45 -6.63
CA PHE A 117 19.59 7.71 -7.36
C PHE A 117 20.94 8.35 -7.00
N ASN A 118 21.59 8.98 -7.97
CA ASN A 118 22.92 9.57 -7.83
C ASN A 118 22.94 11.03 -8.34
N ALA A 119 24.11 11.67 -8.30
CA ALA A 119 24.30 13.05 -8.74
C ALA A 119 23.92 13.25 -10.22
N ASN A 120 24.12 12.26 -11.09
CA ASN A 120 23.71 12.37 -12.50
C ASN A 120 22.19 12.46 -12.63
N ASP A 121 21.42 11.73 -11.81
CA ASP A 121 19.96 11.85 -11.80
C ASP A 121 19.52 13.25 -11.31
N ALA A 122 20.24 13.82 -10.34
CA ALA A 122 19.99 15.18 -9.85
C ALA A 122 20.26 16.24 -10.93
N SER A 123 21.42 16.15 -11.60
CA SER A 123 21.79 17.02 -12.72
C SER A 123 20.84 16.86 -13.90
N LEU A 124 20.38 15.64 -14.17
CA LEU A 124 19.41 15.35 -15.22
C LEU A 124 18.10 16.12 -14.97
N LEU A 125 17.61 16.14 -13.73
CA LEU A 125 16.40 16.90 -13.36
C LEU A 125 16.62 18.42 -13.29
N ALA A 126 17.79 18.86 -12.82
CA ALA A 126 18.11 20.28 -12.67
C ALA A 126 18.32 20.98 -14.02
N ASN A 127 19.03 20.32 -14.94
CA ASN A 127 19.50 20.95 -16.18
C ASN A 127 18.57 20.64 -17.36
N ASN A 128 18.09 19.40 -17.53
CA ASN A 128 17.38 19.03 -18.75
C ASN A 128 15.90 19.41 -18.77
N LEU A 129 15.24 19.49 -17.60
CA LEU A 129 13.83 19.88 -17.54
C LEU A 129 13.58 21.36 -17.89
N TYR A 130 14.62 22.20 -17.80
CA TYR A 130 14.52 23.63 -18.05
C TYR A 130 15.24 24.08 -19.34
N THR A 131 16.13 23.24 -19.89
CA THR A 131 16.95 23.58 -21.07
C THR A 131 16.50 22.86 -22.34
N PHE A 132 15.46 22.00 -22.28
CA PHE A 132 14.92 21.24 -23.43
C PHE A 132 15.99 20.56 -24.30
N SER A 133 17.12 20.16 -23.70
CA SER A 133 18.18 19.48 -24.43
C SER A 133 17.77 18.03 -24.72
N PRO A 134 18.05 17.50 -25.93
CA PRO A 134 17.75 16.12 -26.25
C PRO A 134 18.46 15.16 -25.28
N LEU A 135 17.67 14.35 -24.58
CA LEU A 135 18.18 13.33 -23.67
C LEU A 135 18.42 12.01 -24.40
N PRO A 136 19.55 11.32 -24.16
CA PRO A 136 19.75 9.96 -24.64
C PRO A 136 18.72 8.99 -24.05
N SER A 137 18.26 8.04 -24.86
CA SER A 137 17.26 7.04 -24.47
C SER A 137 17.71 6.19 -23.26
N GLU A 138 19.01 5.89 -23.16
CA GLU A 138 19.59 5.13 -22.06
C GLU A 138 19.42 5.87 -20.71
N GLN A 139 19.69 7.17 -20.67
CA GLN A 139 19.57 7.95 -19.45
C GLN A 139 18.10 8.06 -19.01
N ALA A 140 17.20 8.28 -19.96
CA ALA A 140 15.77 8.35 -19.68
C ALA A 140 15.22 7.01 -19.18
N SER A 141 15.53 5.91 -19.87
CA SER A 141 15.08 4.57 -19.47
C SER A 141 15.64 4.14 -18.11
N LEU A 142 16.90 4.48 -17.81
CA LEU A 142 17.49 4.24 -16.50
C LEU A 142 16.76 5.02 -15.39
N PHE A 143 16.47 6.31 -15.61
CA PHE A 143 15.73 7.12 -14.66
C PHE A 143 14.31 6.59 -14.41
N VAL A 144 13.62 6.20 -15.48
CA VAL A 144 12.29 5.57 -15.42
C VAL A 144 12.33 4.27 -14.62
N SER A 145 13.31 3.40 -14.89
CA SER A 145 13.49 2.14 -14.16
C SER A 145 13.74 2.35 -12.67
N LYS A 146 14.63 3.29 -12.30
CA LYS A 146 14.87 3.67 -10.89
C LYS A 146 13.59 4.20 -10.23
N THR A 147 12.83 5.04 -10.93
CA THR A 147 11.57 5.62 -10.43
C THR A 147 10.51 4.55 -10.21
N LYS A 148 10.37 3.60 -11.14
CA LYS A 148 9.48 2.44 -11.01
C LYS A 148 9.80 1.61 -9.77
N ASP A 149 11.07 1.33 -9.54
CA ASP A 149 11.55 0.62 -8.37
C ASP A 149 11.28 1.39 -7.07
N TRP A 150 11.47 2.70 -7.08
CA TRP A 150 11.16 3.57 -5.96
C TRP A 150 9.66 3.57 -5.64
N ILE A 151 8.78 3.72 -6.64
CA ILE A 151 7.32 3.65 -6.46
C ILE A 151 6.90 2.31 -5.82
N ARG A 152 7.56 1.21 -6.20
CA ARG A 152 7.30 -0.13 -5.63
C ARG A 152 7.79 -0.28 -4.20
N LYS A 153 8.96 0.27 -3.87
CA LYS A 153 9.73 -0.09 -2.66
C LYS A 153 9.97 1.06 -1.67
N HIS A 154 9.44 2.27 -1.91
CA HIS A 154 9.55 3.36 -0.95
C HIS A 154 8.91 2.99 0.39
N ARG A 155 9.52 3.50 1.46
CA ARG A 155 9.09 3.28 2.84
C ARG A 155 7.74 3.94 3.09
N LYS A 156 7.03 3.47 4.12
CA LYS A 156 5.79 4.11 4.56
C LYS A 156 6.13 5.38 5.31
#